data_AF-A0A958IML0-F1
#
_entry.id   AF-A0A958IML0-F1
#
_cell.length_a   1.000
_cell.length_b   1.000
_cell.length_c   1.000
_cell.angle_alpha   90.00
_cell.angle_beta   90.00
_cell.angle_gamma   90.00
#
_symmetry.space_group_name_H-M   'P 1'
#
loop_
_entity.id
_entity.type
_entity.pdbx_description
1 polymer ?
#
loop_
_entity_poly.entity_id
_entity_poly.type
_entity_poly.pdbx_seq_one_letter_code
_entity_poly.pdbx_strand_id
1 'polypeptide(L)'
;NETKVMVLGNPGTGKTAVIRRMIERTFDPAEKSTKGINIQRWPFQVGHKRMQLNIWDFGRTETELNLHRFFMTPNTVYLLVWDAGEENNRAELQNWLKLIQFFGERSPVILLLNRVDRGVKELNRQHLQRQFPQIQEFINISASDGTGIHELRDALKKVLPQMPNMQTVWQPGWLNVKTRLEISRKDFIERMEFDQLCDREGLDAFSRETLLGWLNDLGVITGFQDDMRLSHLLVQRPGWLTEAVGRVLSIKTPFPNPGILKAKDIQQMIQPLGYSRSHLPFFIDLMKRFELCFDVEDETDRVYMVPHWLSDQSQNATWDFAHSLIFQYRYNFLPKNLVAKVVARLYPFIQPDTLWQNGFIVRDGNNAALVEMNAYDNSITFWVNGRRTTRRDFLSRVTAHFEYLHALFPMIEVLARVPLPDHPDIRLDYQHLLRMEENGETTIHPEGVDEPIRIDHLLNGFDGSRHFLRQRAGELQQQFEDITRRVESFWLAYAKERDAQKLAEIETEIAGAEANRDAILGELQETENELLSI
;
A
#
# COMPACT_ATOMS: atom_id res chain seq x y z
N ASN A 1 1.11 19.99 30.24
CA ASN A 1 -0.10 19.19 30.53
C ASN A 1 -0.95 18.90 29.28
N GLU A 2 -0.31 18.70 28.11
CA GLU A 2 -1.02 18.39 26.87
C GLU A 2 -0.29 17.28 26.12
N THR A 3 -1.03 16.36 25.50
CA THR A 3 -0.45 15.24 24.77
C THR A 3 -1.34 14.85 23.62
N LYS A 4 -0.68 14.51 22.52
CA LYS A 4 -1.29 13.93 21.34
C LYS A 4 -1.50 12.43 21.54
N VAL A 5 -2.70 11.97 21.22
CA VAL A 5 -3.06 10.55 21.20
C VAL A 5 -3.57 10.24 19.80
N MET A 6 -2.93 9.31 19.11
CA MET A 6 -3.26 8.96 17.74
C MET A 6 -3.88 7.58 17.67
N VAL A 7 -5.07 7.47 17.09
CA VAL A 7 -5.80 6.22 16.97
C VAL A 7 -5.60 5.65 15.57
N LEU A 8 -4.96 4.48 15.50
CA LEU A 8 -4.55 3.81 14.26
C LEU A 8 -5.18 2.42 14.16
N GLY A 9 -5.08 1.81 12.98
CA GLY A 9 -5.63 0.49 12.69
C GLY A 9 -6.43 0.48 11.40
N ASN A 10 -6.76 -0.72 10.94
CA ASN A 10 -7.38 -0.92 9.64
C ASN A 10 -8.76 -0.24 9.51
N PRO A 11 -9.20 0.03 8.27
CA PRO A 11 -10.58 0.42 8.01
C PRO A 11 -11.54 -0.59 8.66
N GLY A 12 -12.58 -0.10 9.32
CA GLY A 12 -13.62 -0.97 9.89
C GLY A 12 -13.32 -1.61 11.24
N THR A 13 -12.13 -1.48 11.84
CA THR A 13 -11.82 -2.06 13.18
C THR A 13 -12.54 -1.38 14.35
N GLY A 14 -13.24 -0.27 14.10
CA GLY A 14 -14.06 0.43 15.11
C GLY A 14 -13.37 1.57 15.85
N LYS A 15 -12.30 2.16 15.30
CA LYS A 15 -11.57 3.31 15.88
C LYS A 15 -12.49 4.42 16.42
N THR A 16 -13.35 4.98 15.57
CA THR A 16 -14.29 6.05 15.94
C THR A 16 -15.25 5.62 17.03
N ALA A 17 -15.76 4.38 16.98
CA ALA A 17 -16.64 3.84 18.02
C ALA A 17 -15.91 3.68 19.37
N VAL A 18 -14.64 3.26 19.35
CA VAL A 18 -13.80 3.17 20.56
C VAL A 18 -13.55 4.57 21.14
N ILE A 19 -13.24 5.57 20.30
CA ILE A 19 -13.05 6.96 20.73
C ILE A 19 -14.33 7.50 21.37
N ARG A 20 -15.47 7.33 20.69
CA ARG A 20 -16.78 7.75 21.19
C ARG A 20 -17.12 7.11 22.52
N ARG A 21 -16.92 5.78 22.63
CA ARG A 21 -17.14 5.06 23.87
C ARG A 21 -16.21 5.54 24.99
N MET A 22 -14.94 5.79 24.68
CA MET A 22 -13.94 6.25 25.64
C MET A 22 -14.24 7.66 26.17
N ILE A 23 -14.74 8.58 25.33
CA ILE A 23 -14.94 9.99 25.67
C ILE A 23 -16.39 10.26 26.10
N GLU A 24 -17.35 9.93 25.23
CA GLU A 24 -18.78 10.24 25.38
C GLU A 24 -19.53 9.16 26.17
N ARG A 25 -18.93 7.98 26.37
CA ARG A 25 -19.55 6.79 27.02
C ARG A 25 -20.78 6.25 26.27
N THR A 26 -20.94 6.62 25.01
CA THR A 26 -22.02 6.18 24.12
C THR A 26 -21.49 5.27 23.01
N PHE A 27 -22.39 4.58 22.32
CA PHE A 27 -22.11 3.82 21.11
C PHE A 27 -23.22 4.03 20.11
N ASP A 28 -22.85 4.22 18.85
CA ASP A 28 -23.76 4.39 17.73
C ASP A 28 -23.52 3.27 16.71
N PRO A 29 -24.45 2.31 16.56
CA PRO A 29 -24.32 1.25 15.57
C PRO A 29 -24.37 1.77 14.13
N ALA A 30 -24.89 2.98 13.91
CA ALA A 30 -24.96 3.66 12.61
C ALA A 30 -23.85 4.70 12.42
N GLU A 31 -22.75 4.61 13.19
CA GLU A 31 -21.59 5.51 13.11
C GLU A 31 -21.09 5.63 11.66
N LYS A 32 -21.17 6.85 11.12
CA LYS A 32 -20.71 7.14 9.77
C LYS A 32 -19.18 7.09 9.71
N SER A 33 -18.66 6.81 8.53
CA SER A 33 -17.22 6.85 8.32
C SER A 33 -16.66 8.25 8.52
N THR A 34 -15.61 8.38 9.34
CA THR A 34 -14.79 9.59 9.45
C THR A 34 -14.26 9.95 8.05
N LYS A 35 -14.36 11.22 7.68
CA LYS A 35 -13.78 11.80 6.45
C LYS A 35 -12.55 12.60 6.83
N GLY A 36 -11.43 12.39 6.13
CA GLY A 36 -10.16 13.07 6.35
C GLY A 36 -9.60 12.81 7.75
N ILE A 37 -9.71 13.80 8.63
CA ILE A 37 -9.22 13.75 9.99
C ILE A 37 -10.18 14.44 10.96
N ASN A 38 -10.41 13.83 12.12
CA ASN A 38 -11.12 14.42 13.24
C ASN A 38 -10.19 14.53 14.45
N ILE A 39 -10.11 15.72 15.04
CA ILE A 39 -9.29 15.98 16.23
C ILE A 39 -10.20 16.42 17.38
N GLN A 40 -10.29 15.60 18.40
CA GLN A 40 -11.12 15.86 19.57
C GLN A 40 -10.27 16.21 20.80
N ARG A 41 -10.59 17.32 21.44
CA ARG A 41 -10.00 17.73 22.73
C ARG A 41 -10.71 17.01 23.87
N TRP A 42 -10.01 16.12 24.56
CA TRP A 42 -10.51 15.39 25.73
C TRP A 42 -9.80 15.83 27.03
N PRO A 43 -10.49 16.56 27.93
CA PRO A 43 -9.98 16.83 29.27
C PRO A 43 -9.87 15.52 30.06
N PHE A 44 -8.67 15.22 30.54
CA PHE A 44 -8.34 13.97 31.22
C PHE A 44 -7.68 14.25 32.56
N GLN A 45 -7.99 13.46 33.59
CA GLN A 45 -7.46 13.64 34.93
C GLN A 45 -6.60 12.45 35.34
N VAL A 46 -5.36 12.76 35.75
CA VAL A 46 -4.41 11.78 36.30
C VAL A 46 -4.00 12.24 37.69
N GLY A 47 -4.52 11.56 38.72
CA GLY A 47 -4.43 12.02 40.11
C GLY A 47 -5.01 13.42 40.28
N HIS A 48 -4.18 14.36 40.74
CA HIS A 48 -4.56 15.77 40.91
C HIS A 48 -4.27 16.64 39.69
N LYS A 49 -3.60 16.12 38.64
CA LYS A 49 -3.26 16.88 37.44
C LYS A 49 -4.39 16.80 36.41
N ARG A 50 -4.87 17.95 35.96
CA ARG A 50 -5.74 18.08 34.78
C ARG A 50 -4.88 18.21 33.54
N MET A 51 -5.21 17.40 32.54
CA MET A 51 -4.45 17.23 31.30
C MET A 51 -5.40 17.38 30.12
N GLN A 52 -4.86 17.82 29.00
CA GLN A 52 -5.58 17.90 27.73
C GLN A 52 -5.04 16.83 26.79
N LEU A 53 -5.90 15.90 26.37
CA LEU A 53 -5.55 14.92 25.33
C LEU A 53 -6.14 15.41 24.01
N ASN A 54 -5.30 15.45 22.97
CA ASN A 54 -5.74 15.70 21.61
C ASN A 54 -5.86 14.35 20.91
N ILE A 55 -7.07 13.87 20.70
CA ILE A 55 -7.35 12.57 20.11
C ILE A 55 -7.49 12.71 18.60
N TRP A 56 -6.60 12.07 17.86
CA TRP A 56 -6.54 12.10 16.40
C TRP A 56 -7.17 10.83 15.83
N ASP A 57 -8.30 10.98 15.14
CA ASP A 57 -8.99 9.93 14.39
C ASP A 57 -8.85 10.19 12.88
N PHE A 58 -8.42 9.18 12.14
CA PHE A 58 -8.25 9.27 10.69
C PHE A 58 -9.36 8.54 9.94
N GLY A 59 -9.74 9.12 8.82
CA GLY A 59 -10.82 8.68 7.94
C GLY A 59 -10.66 7.29 7.33
N ARG A 60 -11.75 6.81 6.72
CA ARG A 60 -11.97 5.41 6.32
C ARG A 60 -12.00 5.16 4.81
N THR A 61 -11.62 6.10 3.95
CA THR A 61 -11.62 5.84 2.50
C THR A 61 -10.33 5.16 2.04
N GLU A 62 -10.41 4.32 1.01
CA GLU A 62 -9.24 3.67 0.39
C GLU A 62 -8.18 4.70 -0.09
N THR A 63 -8.65 5.89 -0.40
CA THR A 63 -7.88 7.06 -0.83
C THR A 63 -7.24 7.85 0.31
N GLU A 64 -7.60 7.55 1.56
CA GLU A 64 -7.02 8.13 2.79
C GLU A 64 -5.96 7.19 3.43
N LEU A 65 -5.72 6.00 2.84
CA LEU A 65 -4.64 5.13 3.29
C LEU A 65 -3.31 5.90 3.22
N ASN A 66 -2.59 5.92 4.34
CA ASN A 66 -1.29 6.56 4.55
C ASN A 66 -1.28 8.06 4.90
N LEU A 67 -2.41 8.78 4.89
CA LEU A 67 -2.41 10.20 5.31
C LEU A 67 -2.00 10.37 6.78
N HIS A 68 -2.28 9.37 7.60
CA HIS A 68 -1.85 9.34 9.00
C HIS A 68 -0.33 9.52 9.13
N ARG A 69 0.48 9.04 8.17
CA ARG A 69 1.95 9.12 8.20
C ARG A 69 2.46 10.57 8.23
N PHE A 70 1.70 11.53 7.68
CA PHE A 70 2.07 12.94 7.70
C PHE A 70 2.13 13.50 9.11
N PHE A 71 1.38 12.89 10.02
CA PHE A 71 1.16 13.36 11.38
C PHE A 71 1.64 12.36 12.42
N MET A 72 2.36 11.30 12.03
CA MET A 72 3.02 10.44 13.00
C MET A 72 4.31 11.13 13.46
N THR A 73 4.45 11.30 14.76
CA THR A 73 5.54 12.04 15.37
C THR A 73 5.97 11.36 16.66
N PRO A 74 7.21 11.55 17.12
CA PRO A 74 7.62 11.19 18.47
C PRO A 74 6.70 11.82 19.54
N ASN A 75 6.88 11.39 20.78
CA ASN A 75 6.16 11.91 21.95
C ASN A 75 4.62 11.85 21.82
N THR A 76 4.11 10.86 21.09
CA THR A 76 2.69 10.60 20.88
C THR A 76 2.28 9.33 21.61
N VAL A 77 1.07 9.25 22.17
CA VAL A 77 0.52 7.96 22.61
C VAL A 77 -0.24 7.34 21.45
N TYR A 78 0.14 6.14 21.03
CA TYR A 78 -0.53 5.45 19.94
C TYR A 78 -1.52 4.42 20.47
N LEU A 79 -2.79 4.55 20.06
CA LEU A 79 -3.82 3.54 20.30
C LEU A 79 -4.02 2.75 19.00
N LEU A 80 -3.52 1.52 18.95
CA LEU A 80 -3.65 0.67 17.77
C LEU A 80 -4.88 -0.23 17.95
N VAL A 81 -5.93 0.00 17.15
CA VAL A 81 -7.19 -0.73 17.23
C VAL A 81 -7.21 -1.87 16.23
N TRP A 82 -7.38 -3.07 16.75
CA TRP A 82 -7.38 -4.33 16.04
C TRP A 82 -8.69 -5.09 16.27
N ASP A 83 -9.22 -5.80 15.27
CA ASP A 83 -10.37 -6.68 15.48
C ASP A 83 -9.91 -8.01 16.10
N ALA A 84 -10.41 -8.35 17.28
CA ALA A 84 -10.04 -9.56 18.00
C ALA A 84 -10.50 -10.86 17.33
N GLY A 85 -11.48 -10.80 16.42
CA GLY A 85 -12.04 -11.96 15.72
C GLY A 85 -11.38 -12.28 14.38
N GLU A 86 -10.60 -11.37 13.80
CA GLU A 86 -10.01 -11.53 12.46
C GLU A 86 -8.58 -12.10 12.51
N GLU A 87 -8.40 -13.31 11.95
CA GLU A 87 -7.11 -14.01 11.89
C GLU A 87 -6.25 -13.60 10.70
N ASN A 88 -6.90 -13.30 9.57
CA ASN A 88 -6.26 -13.11 8.26
C ASN A 88 -5.44 -11.82 8.14
N ASN A 89 -5.22 -11.11 9.24
CA ASN A 89 -4.75 -9.74 9.18
C ASN A 89 -3.48 -9.46 10.03
N ARG A 90 -2.84 -10.51 10.58
CA ARG A 90 -1.59 -10.36 11.36
C ARG A 90 -0.48 -9.59 10.64
N ALA A 91 -0.38 -9.70 9.32
CA ALA A 91 0.59 -8.95 8.53
C ALA A 91 0.35 -7.43 8.59
N GLU A 92 -0.91 -6.98 8.50
CA GLU A 92 -1.22 -5.54 8.59
C GLU A 92 -1.00 -5.01 10.02
N LEU A 93 -1.31 -5.81 11.06
CA LEU A 93 -0.97 -5.44 12.44
C LEU A 93 0.54 -5.16 12.59
N GLN A 94 1.38 -6.05 12.06
CA GLN A 94 2.83 -5.86 12.09
C GLN A 94 3.26 -4.63 11.28
N ASN A 95 2.63 -4.38 10.13
CA ASN A 95 2.90 -3.19 9.32
C ASN A 95 2.57 -1.90 10.09
N TRP A 96 1.46 -1.84 10.81
CA TRP A 96 1.12 -0.71 11.68
C TRP A 96 2.16 -0.49 12.79
N LEU A 97 2.59 -1.57 13.45
CA LEU A 97 3.60 -1.49 14.50
C LEU A 97 4.95 -1.00 13.96
N LYS A 98 5.37 -1.48 12.78
CA LYS A 98 6.57 -1.00 12.08
C LYS A 98 6.46 0.49 11.73
N LEU A 99 5.30 0.95 11.23
CA LEU A 99 5.08 2.39 10.96
C LEU A 99 5.18 3.22 12.23
N ILE A 100 4.60 2.76 13.34
CA ILE A 100 4.71 3.45 14.64
C ILE A 100 6.15 3.48 15.13
N GLN A 101 6.90 2.38 14.98
CA GLN A 101 8.31 2.35 15.34
C GLN A 101 9.14 3.32 14.52
N PHE A 102 8.86 3.42 13.21
CA PHE A 102 9.60 4.28 12.30
C PHE A 102 9.33 5.78 12.54
N PHE A 103 8.06 6.19 12.63
CA PHE A 103 7.69 7.61 12.75
C PHE A 103 7.48 8.09 14.19
N GLY A 104 7.04 7.20 15.08
CA GLY A 104 6.79 7.49 16.49
C GLY A 104 7.99 7.18 17.40
N GLU A 105 9.04 6.56 16.87
CA GLU A 105 10.24 6.15 17.61
C GLU A 105 9.89 5.31 18.86
N ARG A 106 10.21 5.82 20.06
CA ARG A 106 9.96 5.16 21.36
C ARG A 106 8.59 5.47 21.95
N SER A 107 7.70 6.09 21.17
CA SER A 107 6.36 6.44 21.59
C SER A 107 5.56 5.22 22.06
N PRO A 108 4.87 5.28 23.20
CA PRO A 108 4.17 4.14 23.76
C PRO A 108 2.97 3.74 22.88
N VAL A 109 2.80 2.42 22.72
CA VAL A 109 1.66 1.82 22.03
C VAL A 109 0.79 1.09 23.04
N ILE A 110 -0.52 1.33 23.00
CA ILE A 110 -1.53 0.51 23.66
C ILE A 110 -2.28 -0.24 22.55
N LEU A 111 -2.18 -1.58 22.55
CA LEU A 111 -2.87 -2.40 21.56
C LEU A 111 -4.27 -2.73 22.06
N LEU A 112 -5.28 -2.29 21.31
CA LEU A 112 -6.70 -2.45 21.62
C LEU A 112 -7.28 -3.56 20.75
N LEU A 113 -7.55 -4.71 21.36
CA LEU A 113 -8.21 -5.86 20.74
C LEU A 113 -9.73 -5.64 20.87
N ASN A 114 -10.32 -5.00 19.87
CA ASN A 114 -11.73 -4.61 19.85
C ASN A 114 -12.66 -5.77 19.44
N ARG A 115 -13.96 -5.61 19.72
CA ARG A 115 -15.03 -6.56 19.38
C ARG A 115 -14.91 -7.92 20.07
N VAL A 116 -14.38 -7.94 21.29
CA VAL A 116 -14.27 -9.18 22.06
C VAL A 116 -15.63 -9.83 22.36
N ASP A 117 -16.73 -9.06 22.25
CA ASP A 117 -18.11 -9.55 22.28
C ASP A 117 -18.43 -10.55 21.15
N ARG A 118 -17.64 -10.58 20.08
CA ARG A 118 -17.79 -11.50 18.94
C ARG A 118 -16.87 -12.72 19.01
N GLY A 119 -16.08 -12.83 20.07
CA GLY A 119 -15.04 -13.83 20.22
C GLY A 119 -13.63 -13.24 20.10
N VAL A 120 -12.66 -13.95 20.67
CA VAL A 120 -11.26 -13.51 20.73
C VAL A 120 -10.39 -14.64 20.20
N LYS A 121 -9.60 -14.35 19.16
CA LYS A 121 -8.55 -15.26 18.70
C LYS A 121 -7.27 -15.01 19.47
N GLU A 122 -6.49 -16.07 19.70
CA GLU A 122 -5.23 -15.94 20.42
C GLU A 122 -4.20 -15.14 19.60
N LEU A 123 -3.60 -14.16 20.27
CA LEU A 123 -2.48 -13.39 19.77
C LEU A 123 -1.26 -13.73 20.63
N ASN A 124 -0.13 -14.07 20.01
CA ASN A 124 1.12 -14.29 20.73
C ASN A 124 1.70 -12.96 21.23
N ARG A 125 1.17 -12.47 22.35
CA ARG A 125 1.52 -11.17 22.96
C ARG A 125 3.02 -11.08 23.28
N GLN A 126 3.61 -12.17 23.77
CA GLN A 126 5.03 -12.22 24.12
C GLN A 126 5.93 -12.04 22.89
N HIS A 127 5.60 -12.71 21.78
CA HIS A 127 6.35 -12.55 20.53
C HIS A 127 6.26 -11.11 20.02
N LEU A 128 5.06 -10.52 20.01
CA LEU A 128 4.86 -9.14 19.58
C LEU A 128 5.59 -8.13 20.48
N GLN A 129 5.57 -8.30 21.80
CA GLN A 129 6.32 -7.42 22.72
C GLN A 129 7.83 -7.51 22.52
N ARG A 130 8.36 -8.71 22.23
CA ARG A 130 9.79 -8.87 21.93
C ARG A 130 10.18 -8.14 20.64
N GLN A 131 9.33 -8.20 19.62
CA GLN A 131 9.55 -7.50 18.35
C GLN A 131 9.31 -5.99 18.44
N PHE A 132 8.32 -5.58 19.24
CA PHE A 132 7.85 -4.20 19.37
C PHE A 132 7.78 -3.81 20.86
N PRO A 133 8.94 -3.51 21.49
CA PRO A 133 9.02 -3.22 22.93
C PRO A 133 8.29 -1.93 23.34
N GLN A 134 7.91 -1.09 22.38
CA GLN A 134 7.08 0.10 22.60
C GLN A 134 5.63 -0.24 23.03
N ILE A 135 5.18 -1.49 22.82
CA ILE A 135 3.85 -1.94 23.29
C ILE A 135 3.85 -2.03 24.82
N GLN A 136 3.10 -1.13 25.44
CA GLN A 136 2.98 -1.04 26.89
C GLN A 136 1.91 -1.98 27.45
N GLU A 137 0.78 -2.13 26.74
CA GLU A 137 -0.37 -2.90 27.23
C GLU A 137 -1.16 -3.52 26.07
N PHE A 138 -1.79 -4.67 26.34
CA PHE A 138 -2.80 -5.31 25.48
C PHE A 138 -4.14 -5.30 26.19
N ILE A 139 -5.14 -4.66 25.58
CA ILE A 139 -6.43 -4.47 26.21
C ILE A 139 -7.52 -5.05 25.32
N ASN A 140 -8.22 -6.05 25.84
CA ASN A 140 -9.43 -6.58 25.24
C ASN A 140 -10.56 -5.58 25.48
N ILE A 141 -11.13 -5.04 24.41
CA ILE A 141 -12.19 -4.03 24.49
C ILE A 141 -13.39 -4.40 23.63
N SER A 142 -14.55 -3.86 23.99
CA SER A 142 -15.67 -3.76 23.06
C SER A 142 -16.28 -2.37 23.12
N ALA A 143 -16.29 -1.70 21.97
CA ALA A 143 -16.99 -0.43 21.84
C ALA A 143 -18.51 -0.57 22.01
N SER A 144 -19.08 -1.75 21.70
CA SER A 144 -20.53 -1.98 21.69
C SER A 144 -21.11 -2.04 23.10
N ASP A 145 -20.49 -2.76 24.02
CA ASP A 145 -20.95 -2.91 25.42
C ASP A 145 -20.11 -2.12 26.44
N GLY A 146 -18.92 -1.63 26.06
CA GLY A 146 -18.03 -0.86 26.91
C GLY A 146 -17.00 -1.69 27.71
N THR A 147 -16.91 -3.00 27.45
CA THR A 147 -15.88 -3.88 28.02
C THR A 147 -14.49 -3.32 27.77
N GLY A 148 -13.61 -3.35 28.76
CA GLY A 148 -12.20 -2.94 28.61
C GLY A 148 -11.94 -1.44 28.59
N ILE A 149 -12.97 -0.59 28.61
CA ILE A 149 -12.83 0.87 28.50
C ILE A 149 -12.27 1.48 29.80
N HIS A 150 -12.55 0.88 30.96
CA HIS A 150 -11.97 1.31 32.23
C HIS A 150 -10.48 0.99 32.27
N GLU A 151 -10.11 -0.21 31.83
CA GLU A 151 -8.75 -0.72 31.71
C GLU A 151 -7.94 0.15 30.74
N LEU A 152 -8.53 0.58 29.62
CA LEU A 152 -7.92 1.56 28.71
C LEU A 152 -7.64 2.89 29.42
N ARG A 153 -8.60 3.42 30.17
CA ARG A 153 -8.38 4.67 30.93
C ARG A 153 -7.27 4.50 31.97
N ASP A 154 -7.19 3.36 32.64
CA ASP A 154 -6.15 3.09 33.62
C ASP A 154 -4.77 2.93 32.97
N ALA A 155 -4.68 2.25 31.82
CA ALA A 155 -3.45 2.20 31.03
C ALA A 155 -2.98 3.60 30.62
N LEU A 156 -3.90 4.47 30.15
CA LEU A 156 -3.57 5.87 29.86
C LEU A 156 -3.06 6.61 31.09
N LYS A 157 -3.67 6.44 32.27
CA LYS A 157 -3.18 7.05 33.52
C LYS A 157 -1.77 6.57 33.90
N LYS A 158 -1.38 5.34 33.54
CA LYS A 158 -0.02 4.81 33.78
C LYS A 158 1.00 5.38 32.79
N VAL A 159 0.63 5.47 31.52
CA VAL A 159 1.52 5.89 30.42
C VAL A 159 1.74 7.40 30.40
N LEU A 160 0.67 8.18 30.51
CA LEU A 160 0.72 9.64 30.32
C LEU A 160 1.73 10.37 31.23
N PRO A 161 1.91 10.04 32.53
CA PRO A 161 2.91 10.68 33.38
C PRO A 161 4.36 10.47 32.93
N GLN A 162 4.62 9.43 32.15
CA GLN A 162 5.97 9.07 31.67
C GLN A 162 6.33 9.80 30.38
N MET A 163 5.36 10.46 29.72
CA MET A 163 5.58 11.16 28.47
C MET A 163 6.48 12.40 28.67
N PRO A 164 7.46 12.67 27.78
CA PRO A 164 8.33 13.83 27.87
C PRO A 164 7.57 15.16 27.97
N ASN A 165 6.48 15.32 27.20
CA ASN A 165 5.62 16.53 27.19
C ASN A 165 5.00 16.83 28.57
N MET A 166 4.97 15.84 29.46
CA MET A 166 4.41 15.97 30.81
C MET A 166 5.46 16.27 31.88
N GLN A 167 6.74 16.14 31.53
CA GLN A 167 7.87 16.40 32.42
C GLN A 167 8.55 17.74 32.10
N THR A 168 8.39 18.25 30.87
CA THR A 168 8.97 19.53 30.44
C THR A 168 8.14 20.71 30.93
N VAL A 169 8.81 21.69 31.56
CA VAL A 169 8.23 23.00 31.92
C VAL A 169 8.49 23.97 30.78
N TRP A 170 7.42 24.53 30.20
CA TRP A 170 7.53 25.52 29.14
C TRP A 170 7.69 26.93 29.70
N GLN A 171 8.53 27.73 29.05
CA GLN A 171 8.66 29.15 29.36
C GLN A 171 7.41 29.92 28.90
N PRO A 172 7.08 31.07 29.52
CA PRO A 172 5.91 31.86 29.15
C PRO A 172 5.83 32.22 27.65
N GLY A 173 6.95 32.57 27.03
CA GLY A 173 7.00 32.89 25.60
C GLY A 173 6.54 31.74 24.70
N TRP A 174 6.86 30.49 25.05
CA TRP A 174 6.44 29.31 24.30
C TRP A 174 4.91 29.10 24.38
N LEU A 175 4.35 29.31 25.57
CA LEU A 175 2.90 29.25 25.77
C LEU A 175 2.19 30.35 24.99
N ASN A 176 2.73 31.58 24.97
CA ASN A 176 2.17 32.69 24.22
C ASN A 176 2.15 32.42 22.70
N VAL A 177 3.25 31.91 22.14
CA VAL A 177 3.30 31.49 20.72
C VAL A 177 2.25 30.41 20.44
N LYS A 178 2.20 29.34 21.25
CA LYS A 178 1.22 28.26 21.11
C LYS A 178 -0.22 28.80 21.13
N THR A 179 -0.56 29.62 22.12
CA THR A 179 -1.91 30.19 22.26
C THR A 179 -2.27 31.06 21.06
N ARG A 180 -1.34 31.85 20.52
CA ARG A 180 -1.58 32.65 19.31
C ARG A 180 -1.86 31.78 18.09
N LEU A 181 -1.09 30.70 17.90
CA LEU A 181 -1.31 29.76 16.80
C LEU A 181 -2.71 29.14 16.88
N GLU A 182 -3.10 28.62 18.04
CA GLU A 182 -4.42 28.01 18.25
C GLU A 182 -5.60 28.96 18.03
N ILE A 183 -5.43 30.24 18.38
CA ILE A 183 -6.46 31.27 18.17
C ILE A 183 -6.56 31.67 16.70
N SER A 184 -5.46 31.65 15.94
CA SER A 184 -5.41 32.18 14.57
C SER A 184 -6.31 31.41 13.60
N ARG A 185 -6.54 30.11 13.85
CA ARG A 185 -7.38 29.21 13.03
C ARG A 185 -7.05 29.22 11.53
N LYS A 186 -5.82 29.60 11.16
CA LYS A 186 -5.34 29.55 9.78
C LYS A 186 -5.15 28.10 9.34
N ASP A 187 -5.22 27.85 8.04
CA ASP A 187 -4.86 26.53 7.48
C ASP A 187 -3.39 26.21 7.62
N PHE A 188 -2.56 27.23 7.42
CA PHE A 188 -1.11 27.15 7.48
C PHE A 188 -0.55 28.50 7.96
N ILE A 189 0.74 28.51 8.24
CA ILE A 189 1.56 29.69 8.48
C ILE A 189 2.89 29.52 7.77
N GLU A 190 3.37 30.59 7.14
CA GLU A 190 4.71 30.58 6.55
C GLU A 190 5.77 30.54 7.65
N ARG A 191 6.91 29.92 7.36
CA ARG A 191 8.01 29.79 8.31
C ARG A 191 8.46 31.15 8.87
N MET A 192 8.54 32.15 7.99
CA MET A 192 8.92 33.51 8.37
C MET A 192 7.91 34.15 9.34
N GLU A 193 6.61 33.90 9.19
CA GLU A 193 5.59 34.42 10.11
C GLU A 193 5.69 33.73 11.48
N PHE A 194 5.97 32.42 11.51
CA PHE A 194 6.26 31.70 12.77
C PHE A 194 7.50 32.24 13.48
N ASP A 195 8.57 32.50 12.73
CA ASP A 195 9.81 33.04 13.28
C ASP A 195 9.57 34.44 13.90
N GLN A 196 8.79 35.30 13.23
CA GLN A 196 8.39 36.60 13.76
C GLN A 196 7.54 36.50 15.04
N LEU A 197 6.68 35.49 15.17
CA LEU A 197 5.93 35.26 16.41
C LEU A 197 6.87 34.91 17.57
N CYS A 198 7.92 34.13 17.29
CA CYS A 198 8.93 33.76 18.28
C CYS A 198 9.82 34.96 18.66
N ASP A 199 10.18 35.81 17.70
CA ASP A 199 10.98 37.01 17.94
C ASP A 199 10.28 38.00 18.87
N ARG A 200 8.96 38.17 18.71
CA ARG A 200 8.15 39.02 19.61
C ARG A 200 8.13 38.53 21.06
N GLU A 201 8.34 37.23 21.27
CA GLU A 201 8.44 36.63 22.60
C GLU A 201 9.90 36.50 23.08
N GLY A 202 10.86 37.06 22.33
CA GLY A 202 12.28 37.07 22.70
C GLY A 202 12.97 35.71 22.62
N LEU A 203 12.46 34.79 21.79
CA LEU A 203 13.02 33.45 21.65
C LEU A 203 14.22 33.45 20.69
N ASP A 204 15.34 32.87 21.13
CA ASP A 204 16.50 32.65 20.28
C ASP A 204 16.29 31.53 19.25
N ALA A 205 17.23 31.39 18.31
CA ALA A 205 17.12 30.41 17.23
C ALA A 205 16.99 28.96 17.75
N PHE A 206 17.74 28.60 18.79
CA PHE A 206 17.69 27.25 19.37
C PHE A 206 16.34 26.96 20.05
N SER A 207 15.84 27.90 20.85
CA SER A 207 14.52 27.79 21.50
C SER A 207 13.41 27.72 20.48
N ARG A 208 13.55 28.45 19.36
CA ARG A 208 12.59 28.45 18.26
C ARG A 208 12.46 27.09 17.58
N GLU A 209 13.56 26.46 17.19
CA GLU A 209 13.52 25.11 16.60
C GLU A 209 12.98 24.07 17.60
N THR A 210 13.41 24.17 18.86
CA THR A 210 12.94 23.28 19.92
C THR A 210 11.42 23.42 20.12
N LEU A 211 10.92 24.65 20.17
CA LEU A 211 9.49 24.92 20.27
C LEU A 211 8.73 24.39 19.05
N LEU A 212 9.27 24.58 17.84
CA LEU A 212 8.65 24.08 16.61
C LEU A 212 8.50 22.55 16.64
N GLY A 213 9.52 21.83 17.12
CA GLY A 213 9.46 20.37 17.34
C GLY A 213 8.38 19.98 18.34
N TRP A 214 8.31 20.65 19.49
CA TRP A 214 7.26 20.39 20.48
C TRP A 214 5.85 20.67 19.96
N LEU A 215 5.66 21.76 19.22
CA LEU A 215 4.36 22.10 18.63
C LEU A 215 3.95 21.08 17.56
N ASN A 216 4.91 20.53 16.83
CA ASN A 216 4.72 19.43 15.87
C ASN A 216 4.27 18.14 16.57
N ASP A 217 4.95 17.76 17.65
CA ASP A 217 4.61 16.58 18.45
C ASP A 217 3.24 16.68 19.12
N LEU A 218 2.86 17.89 19.56
CA LEU A 218 1.52 18.15 20.09
C LEU A 218 0.44 18.19 19.00
N GLY A 219 0.84 18.36 17.75
CA GLY A 219 -0.05 18.53 16.60
C GLY A 219 -0.75 19.88 16.56
N VAL A 220 -0.17 20.91 17.18
CA VAL A 220 -0.64 22.31 17.07
C VAL A 220 -0.33 22.85 15.67
N ILE A 221 0.83 22.47 15.16
CA ILE A 221 1.26 22.65 13.78
C ILE A 221 1.85 21.33 13.29
N THR A 222 2.01 21.19 11.98
CA THR A 222 2.70 20.08 11.34
C THR A 222 3.72 20.65 10.39
N GLY A 223 5.00 20.38 10.67
CA GLY A 223 6.12 20.89 9.91
C GLY A 223 7.08 19.76 9.53
N PHE A 224 7.66 19.88 8.35
CA PHE A 224 8.56 18.89 7.75
C PHE A 224 9.99 19.44 7.77
N GLN A 225 10.52 19.68 8.97
CA GLN A 225 11.76 20.45 9.19
C GLN A 225 13.00 19.80 8.57
N ASP A 226 12.99 18.47 8.46
CA ASP A 226 14.04 17.65 7.88
C ASP A 226 14.09 17.71 6.35
N ASP A 227 13.11 18.34 5.69
CA ASP A 227 13.09 18.54 4.23
C ASP A 227 13.03 20.03 3.88
N MET A 228 14.13 20.55 3.32
CA MET A 228 14.24 21.96 2.91
C MET A 228 13.18 22.40 1.89
N ARG A 229 12.61 21.48 1.10
CA ARG A 229 11.54 21.79 0.14
C ARG A 229 10.21 22.04 0.84
N LEU A 230 10.04 21.51 2.06
CA LEU A 230 8.80 21.55 2.81
C LEU A 230 8.87 22.45 4.06
N SER A 231 10.06 22.85 4.50
CA SER A 231 10.27 23.60 5.74
C SER A 231 9.70 25.03 5.73
N HIS A 232 9.33 25.57 4.57
CA HIS A 232 8.85 26.94 4.40
C HIS A 232 7.37 27.14 4.78
N LEU A 233 6.58 26.06 4.87
CA LEU A 233 5.15 26.11 5.18
C LEU A 233 4.83 25.17 6.35
N LEU A 234 4.12 25.68 7.35
CA LEU A 234 3.74 24.93 8.55
C LEU A 234 2.22 24.78 8.57
N VAL A 235 1.72 23.54 8.53
CA VAL A 235 0.28 23.25 8.48
C VAL A 235 -0.32 23.38 9.87
N GLN A 236 -1.32 24.25 10.04
CA GLN A 236 -2.04 24.43 11.31
C GLN A 236 -3.32 23.60 11.40
N ARG A 237 -4.03 23.46 10.28
CA ARG A 237 -5.21 22.58 10.19
C ARG A 237 -4.87 21.35 9.37
N PRO A 238 -4.64 20.19 10.01
CA PRO A 238 -4.41 18.92 9.30
C PRO A 238 -5.46 18.60 8.23
N GLY A 239 -6.73 18.98 8.48
CA GLY A 239 -7.84 18.83 7.54
C GLY A 239 -7.56 19.44 6.16
N TRP A 240 -6.99 20.64 6.11
CA TRP A 240 -6.62 21.33 4.86
C TRP A 240 -5.72 20.50 3.97
N LEU A 241 -4.79 19.77 4.59
CA LEU A 241 -3.87 18.91 3.88
C LEU A 241 -4.52 17.58 3.49
N THR A 242 -5.20 16.93 4.42
CA THR A 242 -5.84 15.63 4.15
C THR A 242 -6.94 15.72 3.11
N GLU A 243 -7.70 16.82 3.08
CA GLU A 243 -8.75 17.05 2.09
C GLU A 243 -8.16 17.24 0.68
N ALA A 244 -7.04 17.97 0.57
CA ALA A 244 -6.38 18.19 -0.71
C ALA A 244 -5.78 16.90 -1.28
N VAL A 245 -5.06 16.13 -0.46
CA VAL A 245 -4.51 14.84 -0.90
C VAL A 245 -5.63 13.84 -1.18
N GLY A 246 -6.64 13.74 -0.31
CA GLY A 246 -7.80 12.88 -0.55
C GLY A 246 -8.54 13.23 -1.83
N ARG A 247 -8.67 14.52 -2.16
CA ARG A 247 -9.26 14.97 -3.44
C ARG A 247 -8.43 14.54 -4.65
N VAL A 248 -7.11 14.65 -4.59
CA VAL A 248 -6.24 14.17 -5.68
C VAL A 248 -6.29 12.65 -5.79
N LEU A 249 -6.34 11.90 -4.69
CA LEU A 249 -6.35 10.44 -4.75
C LEU A 249 -7.73 9.86 -5.13
N SER A 250 -8.84 10.53 -4.81
CA SER A 250 -10.21 9.99 -4.94
C SER A 250 -10.85 10.10 -6.32
N ILE A 251 -10.29 10.89 -7.24
CA ILE A 251 -10.88 11.09 -8.56
C ILE A 251 -10.55 9.88 -9.46
N LYS A 252 -11.59 9.16 -9.90
CA LYS A 252 -11.51 8.02 -10.82
C LYS A 252 -11.97 8.34 -12.27
N THR A 253 -12.28 9.60 -12.59
CA THR A 253 -12.82 10.05 -13.89
C THR A 253 -11.73 10.42 -14.91
N PRO A 254 -12.03 10.42 -16.23
CA PRO A 254 -11.14 9.87 -17.25
C PRO A 254 -10.08 10.89 -17.65
N PHE A 255 -8.92 10.81 -17.01
CA PHE A 255 -7.73 11.31 -17.67
C PHE A 255 -7.39 10.34 -18.82
N PRO A 256 -7.00 10.86 -20.00
CA PRO A 256 -6.69 10.03 -21.16
C PRO A 256 -5.56 9.01 -20.90
N ASN A 257 -4.75 9.25 -19.87
CA ASN A 257 -3.69 8.35 -19.41
C ASN A 257 -3.98 7.93 -17.96
N PRO A 258 -4.30 6.64 -17.69
CA PRO A 258 -4.51 6.17 -16.32
C PRO A 258 -3.23 6.38 -15.50
N GLY A 259 -3.38 6.89 -14.28
CA GLY A 259 -2.25 7.07 -13.37
C GLY A 259 -1.36 8.29 -13.58
N ILE A 260 -1.68 9.21 -14.51
CA ILE A 260 -0.77 10.31 -14.87
C ILE A 260 -1.46 11.68 -14.77
N LEU A 261 -0.79 12.63 -14.10
CA LEU A 261 -1.31 13.97 -13.82
C LEU A 261 -0.33 15.08 -14.18
N LYS A 262 -0.82 16.13 -14.83
CA LYS A 262 -0.04 17.36 -15.02
C LYS A 262 -0.14 18.25 -13.79
N ALA A 263 0.90 19.02 -13.52
CA ALA A 263 0.92 20.00 -12.42
C ALA A 263 -0.29 20.96 -12.45
N LYS A 264 -0.73 21.37 -13.65
CA LYS A 264 -1.89 22.24 -13.84
C LYS A 264 -3.21 21.59 -13.39
N ASP A 265 -3.35 20.28 -13.58
CA ASP A 265 -4.56 19.55 -13.23
C ASP A 265 -4.63 19.41 -11.70
N ILE A 266 -3.50 19.08 -11.06
CA ILE A 266 -3.36 19.09 -9.60
C ILE A 266 -3.75 20.47 -9.04
N GLN A 267 -3.22 21.55 -9.61
CA GLN A 267 -3.54 22.91 -9.18
C GLN A 267 -5.05 23.20 -9.27
N GLN A 268 -5.72 22.81 -10.35
CA GLN A 268 -7.17 23.00 -10.50
C GLN A 268 -7.96 22.19 -9.45
N MET A 269 -7.48 21.02 -9.06
CA MET A 269 -8.13 20.19 -8.05
C MET A 269 -8.05 20.79 -6.65
N ILE A 270 -6.90 21.33 -6.26
CA ILE A 270 -6.68 21.85 -4.89
C ILE A 270 -7.05 23.32 -4.73
N GLN A 271 -7.17 24.08 -5.83
CA GLN A 271 -7.52 25.51 -5.80
C GLN A 271 -8.80 25.82 -5.01
N PRO A 272 -9.92 25.05 -5.13
CA PRO A 272 -11.13 25.31 -4.37
C PRO A 272 -10.97 25.10 -2.85
N LEU A 273 -9.88 24.47 -2.41
CA LEU A 273 -9.53 24.26 -1.00
C LEU A 273 -8.62 25.37 -0.44
N GLY A 274 -8.45 26.47 -1.18
CA GLY A 274 -7.64 27.62 -0.75
C GLY A 274 -6.16 27.57 -1.16
N TYR A 275 -5.75 26.58 -1.96
CA TYR A 275 -4.38 26.48 -2.46
C TYR A 275 -4.14 27.41 -3.65
N SER A 276 -3.43 28.50 -3.43
CA SER A 276 -2.86 29.32 -4.52
C SER A 276 -1.74 28.60 -5.29
N ARG A 277 -1.34 29.14 -6.45
CA ARG A 277 -0.24 28.61 -7.27
C ARG A 277 1.11 28.55 -6.54
N SER A 278 1.34 29.41 -5.55
CA SER A 278 2.59 29.38 -4.77
C SER A 278 2.69 28.17 -3.84
N HIS A 279 1.57 27.53 -3.49
CA HIS A 279 1.55 26.33 -2.66
C HIS A 279 1.76 25.03 -3.45
N LEU A 280 1.65 25.08 -4.78
CA LEU A 280 1.73 23.88 -5.63
C LEU A 280 3.06 23.12 -5.46
N PRO A 281 4.24 23.76 -5.42
CA PRO A 281 5.50 23.05 -5.20
C PRO A 281 5.52 22.33 -3.85
N PHE A 282 5.13 23.01 -2.77
CA PHE A 282 5.01 22.40 -1.44
C PHE A 282 4.12 21.16 -1.45
N PHE A 283 2.92 21.27 -2.04
CA PHE A 283 1.96 20.18 -2.08
C PHE A 283 2.48 18.97 -2.87
N ILE A 284 3.11 19.20 -4.02
CA ILE A 284 3.70 18.15 -4.85
C ILE A 284 4.88 17.49 -4.14
N ASP A 285 5.82 18.28 -3.59
CA ASP A 285 6.98 17.74 -2.88
C ASP A 285 6.56 16.93 -1.64
N LEU A 286 5.46 17.33 -1.00
CA LEU A 286 4.87 16.58 0.09
C LEU A 286 4.31 15.23 -0.40
N MET A 287 3.50 15.23 -1.47
CA MET A 287 3.00 13.99 -2.06
C MET A 287 4.14 13.04 -2.45
N LYS A 288 5.23 13.57 -3.00
CA LYS A 288 6.43 12.81 -3.35
C LYS A 288 7.15 12.25 -2.13
N ARG A 289 7.35 13.07 -1.08
CA ARG A 289 7.98 12.65 0.18
C ARG A 289 7.27 11.43 0.79
N PHE A 290 5.95 11.38 0.68
CA PHE A 290 5.14 10.28 1.18
C PHE A 290 4.80 9.21 0.13
N GLU A 291 5.49 9.25 -1.02
CA GLU A 291 5.38 8.27 -2.10
C GLU A 291 3.95 8.08 -2.62
N LEU A 292 3.18 9.17 -2.65
CA LEU A 292 1.83 9.21 -3.20
C LEU A 292 1.84 9.56 -4.69
N CYS A 293 2.91 10.22 -5.15
CA CYS A 293 3.19 10.39 -6.56
C CYS A 293 4.70 10.38 -6.84
N PHE A 294 5.06 10.20 -8.11
CA PHE A 294 6.43 10.15 -8.59
C PHE A 294 6.62 11.07 -9.78
N ASP A 295 7.80 11.68 -9.91
CA ASP A 295 8.16 12.45 -11.10
C ASP A 295 8.20 11.51 -12.31
N VAL A 296 7.64 11.96 -13.42
CA VAL A 296 7.76 11.31 -14.71
C VAL A 296 8.64 12.18 -15.59
N GLU A 297 9.68 11.58 -16.17
CA GLU A 297 10.53 12.26 -17.14
C GLU A 297 9.72 12.47 -18.44
N ASP A 298 9.22 13.68 -18.65
CA ASP A 298 8.59 14.16 -19.89
C ASP A 298 9.26 15.49 -20.30
N GLU A 299 9.63 15.61 -21.57
CA GLU A 299 10.38 16.75 -22.11
C GLU A 299 9.58 18.06 -22.14
N THR A 300 8.24 18.00 -21.99
CA THR A 300 7.38 19.16 -22.30
C THR A 300 6.60 19.74 -21.12
N ASP A 301 6.23 18.93 -20.12
CA ASP A 301 5.41 19.35 -18.98
C ASP A 301 5.90 18.66 -17.69
N ARG A 302 5.67 19.29 -16.53
CA ARG A 302 5.83 18.59 -15.24
C ARG A 302 4.66 17.63 -15.02
N VAL A 303 4.95 16.34 -15.16
CA VAL A 303 4.00 15.24 -15.06
C VAL A 303 4.32 14.36 -13.87
N TYR A 304 3.28 13.85 -13.21
CA TYR A 304 3.39 13.01 -12.03
C TYR A 304 2.59 11.73 -12.19
N MET A 305 3.19 10.61 -11.81
CA MET A 305 2.51 9.33 -11.73
C MET A 305 1.85 9.18 -10.35
N VAL A 306 0.56 8.87 -10.31
CA VAL A 306 -0.23 8.55 -9.11
C VAL A 306 -0.62 7.07 -9.14
N PRO A 307 0.08 6.19 -8.40
CA PRO A 307 -0.11 4.73 -8.52
C PRO A 307 -1.51 4.27 -8.11
N HIS A 308 -2.16 5.01 -7.20
CA HIS A 308 -3.49 4.67 -6.69
C HIS A 308 -4.59 4.72 -7.76
N TRP A 309 -4.29 5.30 -8.93
CA TRP A 309 -5.23 5.43 -10.04
C TRP A 309 -5.12 4.32 -11.08
N LEU A 310 -4.15 3.42 -10.91
CA LEU A 310 -3.98 2.29 -11.81
C LEU A 310 -5.07 1.24 -11.56
N SER A 311 -5.49 0.56 -12.62
CA SER A 311 -6.46 -0.54 -12.51
C SER A 311 -5.84 -1.71 -11.74
N ASP A 312 -6.69 -2.52 -11.12
CA ASP A 312 -6.24 -3.81 -10.55
C ASP A 312 -6.23 -4.92 -11.61
N GLN A 313 -6.92 -4.73 -12.74
CA GLN A 313 -6.95 -5.70 -13.84
C GLN A 313 -5.64 -5.66 -14.64
N SER A 314 -5.06 -6.85 -14.83
CA SER A 314 -3.89 -7.03 -15.69
C SER A 314 -4.26 -6.86 -17.15
N GLN A 315 -3.32 -6.35 -17.94
CA GLN A 315 -3.47 -6.23 -19.41
C GLN A 315 -2.51 -7.18 -20.15
N ASN A 316 -2.29 -8.35 -19.58
CA ASN A 316 -1.33 -9.35 -20.04
C ASN A 316 -1.97 -10.47 -20.90
N ALA A 317 -3.26 -10.38 -21.23
CA ALA A 317 -4.00 -11.45 -21.90
C ALA A 317 -3.43 -11.85 -23.29
N THR A 318 -2.77 -10.91 -23.98
CA THR A 318 -2.15 -11.15 -25.29
C THR A 318 -0.66 -11.48 -25.21
N TRP A 319 -0.13 -11.70 -24.00
CA TRP A 319 1.29 -11.95 -23.81
C TRP A 319 1.66 -13.40 -24.17
N ASP A 320 2.70 -13.56 -25.00
CA ASP A 320 3.27 -14.87 -25.30
C ASP A 320 4.17 -15.33 -24.14
N PHE A 321 3.59 -16.10 -23.22
CA PHE A 321 4.33 -16.68 -22.09
C PHE A 321 5.21 -17.87 -22.51
N ALA A 322 4.87 -18.57 -23.59
CA ALA A 322 5.52 -19.82 -23.99
C ALA A 322 6.95 -19.61 -24.50
N HIS A 323 7.20 -18.49 -25.17
CA HIS A 323 8.51 -18.16 -25.73
C HIS A 323 9.28 -17.10 -24.92
N SER A 324 8.77 -16.74 -23.75
CA SER A 324 9.37 -15.72 -22.89
C SER A 324 10.69 -16.21 -22.26
N LEU A 325 11.67 -15.31 -22.20
CA LEU A 325 12.73 -15.42 -21.21
C LEU A 325 12.14 -15.01 -19.86
N ILE A 326 12.18 -15.92 -18.87
CA ILE A 326 11.59 -15.67 -17.56
C ILE A 326 12.70 -15.41 -16.53
N PHE A 327 12.53 -14.35 -15.74
CA PHE A 327 13.43 -13.98 -14.67
C PHE A 327 12.62 -13.51 -13.46
N GLN A 328 13.10 -13.74 -12.24
CA GLN A 328 12.35 -13.40 -11.03
C GLN A 328 13.27 -12.86 -9.93
N TYR A 329 12.83 -11.79 -9.27
CA TYR A 329 13.35 -11.38 -7.97
C TYR A 329 12.48 -11.91 -6.85
N ARG A 330 13.10 -12.49 -5.83
CA ARG A 330 12.44 -12.86 -4.57
C ARG A 330 12.99 -12.02 -3.43
N TYR A 331 12.09 -11.50 -2.61
CA TYR A 331 12.39 -10.54 -1.56
C TYR A 331 12.12 -11.14 -0.18
N ASN A 332 12.96 -10.81 0.80
CA ASN A 332 12.62 -11.01 2.21
C ASN A 332 11.46 -10.08 2.65
N PHE A 333 11.37 -8.90 2.03
CA PHE A 333 10.31 -7.92 2.20
C PHE A 333 10.16 -7.10 0.92
N LEU A 334 8.97 -7.12 0.32
CA LEU A 334 8.67 -6.42 -0.93
C LEU A 334 8.10 -5.01 -0.64
N PRO A 335 8.77 -3.91 -1.03
CA PRO A 335 8.25 -2.57 -0.81
C PRO A 335 7.02 -2.28 -1.68
N LYS A 336 5.94 -1.80 -1.05
CA LYS A 336 4.63 -1.55 -1.68
C LYS A 336 4.69 -0.70 -2.96
N ASN A 337 5.57 0.31 -2.99
CA ASN A 337 5.65 1.26 -4.11
C ASN A 337 6.83 0.99 -5.06
N LEU A 338 7.50 -0.17 -4.96
CA LEU A 338 8.67 -0.47 -5.79
C LEU A 338 8.32 -0.44 -7.28
N VAL A 339 7.24 -1.11 -7.69
CA VAL A 339 6.77 -1.12 -9.09
C VAL A 339 6.49 0.30 -9.58
N ALA A 340 5.75 1.09 -8.81
CA ALA A 340 5.43 2.46 -9.20
C ALA A 340 6.68 3.35 -9.39
N LYS A 341 7.68 3.21 -8.52
CA LYS A 341 8.97 3.92 -8.65
C LYS A 341 9.72 3.50 -9.92
N VAL A 342 9.67 2.22 -10.28
CA VAL A 342 10.28 1.74 -11.53
C VAL A 342 9.52 2.28 -12.73
N VAL A 343 8.19 2.21 -12.72
CA VAL A 343 7.35 2.73 -13.80
C VAL A 343 7.62 4.22 -14.04
N ALA A 344 7.72 5.02 -12.98
CA ALA A 344 8.03 6.44 -13.10
C ALA A 344 9.37 6.70 -13.84
N ARG A 345 10.37 5.84 -13.66
CA ARG A 345 11.68 5.89 -14.35
C ARG A 345 11.65 5.33 -15.77
N LEU A 346 10.77 4.38 -16.04
CA LEU A 346 10.64 3.70 -17.34
C LEU A 346 9.49 4.26 -18.19
N TYR A 347 8.77 5.25 -17.70
CA TYR A 347 7.53 5.75 -18.31
C TYR A 347 7.67 6.12 -19.80
N PRO A 348 8.78 6.73 -20.28
CA PRO A 348 8.97 6.97 -21.71
C PRO A 348 8.91 5.72 -22.60
N PHE A 349 9.13 4.54 -22.03
CA PHE A 349 9.13 3.23 -22.70
C PHE A 349 7.88 2.40 -22.40
N ILE A 350 6.90 2.95 -21.67
CA ILE A 350 5.67 2.28 -21.24
C ILE A 350 4.48 2.96 -21.93
N GLN A 351 3.61 2.15 -22.56
CA GLN A 351 2.35 2.67 -23.09
C GLN A 351 1.33 2.80 -21.96
N PRO A 352 0.58 3.91 -21.83
CA PRO A 352 -0.30 4.16 -20.68
C PRO A 352 -1.36 3.09 -20.43
N ASP A 353 -1.85 2.45 -21.48
CA ASP A 353 -2.80 1.34 -21.41
C ASP A 353 -2.15 0.05 -20.87
N THR A 354 -0.82 -0.09 -20.90
CA THR A 354 -0.14 -1.31 -20.46
C THR A 354 0.34 -1.28 -19.01
N LEU A 355 -0.33 -0.51 -18.14
CA LEU A 355 0.05 -0.28 -16.74
C LEU A 355 -1.11 -0.57 -15.79
N TRP A 356 -0.85 -1.34 -14.73
CA TRP A 356 -1.80 -1.66 -13.66
C TRP A 356 -1.09 -1.65 -12.30
N GLN A 357 -1.84 -1.77 -11.20
CA GLN A 357 -1.34 -1.58 -9.84
C GLN A 357 -0.13 -2.46 -9.51
N ASN A 358 -0.12 -3.69 -10.03
CA ASN A 358 0.88 -4.71 -9.72
C ASN A 358 1.73 -5.10 -10.93
N GLY A 359 1.70 -4.36 -12.03
CA GLY A 359 2.52 -4.71 -13.18
C GLY A 359 2.44 -3.72 -14.34
N PHE A 360 3.33 -3.91 -15.30
CA PHE A 360 3.43 -3.06 -16.48
C PHE A 360 4.11 -3.79 -17.63
N ILE A 361 3.92 -3.28 -18.84
CA ILE A 361 4.68 -3.70 -20.03
C ILE A 361 5.61 -2.56 -20.45
N VAL A 362 6.89 -2.87 -20.61
CA VAL A 362 7.89 -1.95 -21.14
C VAL A 362 8.41 -2.44 -22.48
N ARG A 363 8.61 -1.54 -23.45
CA ARG A 363 9.03 -1.87 -24.82
C ARG A 363 10.23 -1.01 -25.25
N ASP A 364 11.20 -1.65 -25.89
CA ASP A 364 12.36 -0.98 -26.51
C ASP A 364 12.78 -1.73 -27.77
N GLY A 365 12.67 -1.07 -28.93
CA GLY A 365 12.93 -1.67 -30.23
C GLY A 365 12.06 -2.90 -30.50
N ASN A 366 12.69 -4.07 -30.67
CA ASN A 366 12.02 -5.35 -30.94
C ASN A 366 11.79 -6.21 -29.69
N ASN A 367 12.10 -5.69 -28.51
CA ASN A 367 11.97 -6.41 -27.26
C ASN A 367 10.90 -5.76 -26.39
N ALA A 368 10.22 -6.60 -25.61
CA ALA A 368 9.22 -6.18 -24.65
C ALA A 368 9.32 -7.04 -23.39
N ALA A 369 9.08 -6.45 -22.23
CA ALA A 369 9.03 -7.16 -20.96
C ALA A 369 7.70 -6.87 -20.27
N LEU A 370 6.99 -7.93 -19.91
CA LEU A 370 5.92 -7.93 -18.92
C LEU A 370 6.58 -8.08 -17.54
N VAL A 371 6.27 -7.16 -16.63
CA VAL A 371 6.78 -7.18 -15.26
C VAL A 371 5.62 -7.19 -14.30
N GLU A 372 5.54 -8.21 -13.44
CA GLU A 372 4.47 -8.33 -12.44
C GLU A 372 5.01 -8.58 -11.04
N MET A 373 4.37 -7.94 -10.08
CA MET A 373 4.62 -8.06 -8.66
C MET A 373 3.59 -8.99 -8.04
N ASN A 374 4.07 -9.96 -7.26
CA ASN A 374 3.25 -10.80 -6.42
C ASN A 374 3.56 -10.54 -4.94
N ALA A 375 2.60 -9.91 -4.26
CA ALA A 375 2.74 -9.57 -2.85
C ALA A 375 2.62 -10.79 -1.91
N TYR A 376 2.03 -11.91 -2.36
CA TYR A 376 1.84 -13.09 -1.53
C TYR A 376 3.14 -13.87 -1.32
N ASP A 377 3.97 -14.00 -2.37
CA ASP A 377 5.25 -14.70 -2.31
C ASP A 377 6.46 -13.75 -2.22
N ASN A 378 6.19 -12.44 -2.11
CA ASN A 378 7.17 -11.36 -2.14
C ASN A 378 8.10 -11.50 -3.36
N SER A 379 7.53 -11.54 -4.56
CA SER A 379 8.31 -11.67 -5.79
C SER A 379 7.94 -10.64 -6.86
N ILE A 380 8.87 -10.42 -7.79
CA ILE A 380 8.63 -9.70 -9.04
C ILE A 380 9.14 -10.57 -10.18
N THR A 381 8.27 -10.91 -11.12
CA THR A 381 8.56 -11.76 -12.27
C THR A 381 8.59 -10.93 -13.54
N PHE A 382 9.53 -11.27 -14.41
CA PHE A 382 9.78 -10.65 -15.70
C PHE A 382 9.59 -11.73 -16.76
N TRP A 383 8.76 -11.45 -17.75
CA TRP A 383 8.63 -12.26 -18.97
C TRP A 383 9.07 -11.40 -20.14
N VAL A 384 10.11 -11.83 -20.86
CA VAL A 384 10.75 -11.02 -21.90
C VAL A 384 10.61 -11.70 -23.27
N ASN A 385 9.92 -10.99 -24.17
CA ASN A 385 9.70 -11.38 -25.56
C ASN A 385 10.52 -10.51 -26.52
N GLY A 386 10.79 -11.03 -27.71
CA GLY A 386 11.57 -10.34 -28.74
C GLY A 386 12.70 -11.20 -29.30
N ARG A 387 13.76 -10.57 -29.80
CA ARG A 387 14.88 -11.29 -30.44
C ARG A 387 15.72 -12.02 -29.40
N ARG A 388 15.95 -13.33 -29.60
CA ARG A 388 16.75 -14.17 -28.69
C ARG A 388 18.15 -13.60 -28.40
N THR A 389 18.76 -12.96 -29.39
CA THR A 389 20.11 -12.38 -29.29
C THR A 389 20.18 -11.09 -28.48
N THR A 390 19.07 -10.37 -28.29
CA THR A 390 19.09 -9.06 -27.60
C THR A 390 18.17 -9.00 -26.38
N ARG A 391 17.34 -10.02 -26.14
CA ARG A 391 16.40 -10.04 -25.01
C ARG A 391 17.08 -10.07 -23.65
N ARG A 392 18.25 -10.70 -23.52
CA ARG A 392 19.03 -10.73 -22.27
C ARG A 392 19.63 -9.36 -21.94
N ASP A 393 20.16 -8.66 -22.93
CA ASP A 393 20.64 -7.28 -22.77
C ASP A 393 19.49 -6.35 -22.39
N PHE A 394 18.32 -6.52 -23.03
CA PHE A 394 17.13 -5.75 -22.68
C PHE A 394 16.64 -6.06 -21.25
N LEU A 395 16.60 -7.32 -20.83
CA LEU A 395 16.33 -7.69 -19.43
C LEU A 395 17.32 -7.00 -18.49
N SER A 396 18.61 -6.99 -18.81
CA SER A 396 19.66 -6.34 -18.00
C SER A 396 19.42 -4.83 -17.89
N ARG A 397 19.00 -4.17 -18.97
CA ARG A 397 18.63 -2.74 -18.93
C ARG A 397 17.41 -2.49 -18.04
N VAL A 398 16.35 -3.29 -18.14
CA VAL A 398 15.15 -3.13 -17.32
C VAL A 398 15.46 -3.40 -15.84
N THR A 399 16.18 -4.49 -15.55
CA THR A 399 16.53 -4.90 -14.18
C THR A 399 17.49 -3.93 -13.50
N ALA A 400 18.35 -3.22 -14.24
CA ALA A 400 19.20 -2.15 -13.68
C ALA A 400 18.40 -1.05 -12.95
N HIS A 401 17.15 -0.76 -13.39
CA HIS A 401 16.28 0.19 -12.68
C HIS A 401 15.79 -0.37 -11.33
N PHE A 402 15.56 -1.68 -11.23
CA PHE A 402 15.24 -2.34 -9.97
C PHE A 402 16.45 -2.38 -9.04
N GLU A 403 17.61 -2.78 -9.56
CA GLU A 403 18.87 -2.86 -8.80
C GLU A 403 19.26 -1.51 -8.22
N TYR A 404 19.10 -0.42 -8.99
CA TYR A 404 19.29 0.94 -8.49
C TYR A 404 18.40 1.23 -7.28
N LEU A 405 17.11 0.85 -7.34
CA LEU A 405 16.19 1.06 -6.22
C LEU A 405 16.49 0.13 -5.04
N HIS A 406 16.91 -1.11 -5.27
CA HIS A 406 17.32 -2.04 -4.21
C HIS A 406 18.49 -1.46 -3.41
N ALA A 407 19.47 -0.86 -4.08
CA ALA A 407 20.61 -0.23 -3.45
C ALA A 407 20.23 0.93 -2.50
N LEU A 408 19.07 1.56 -2.70
CA LEU A 408 18.54 2.61 -1.81
C LEU A 408 17.95 2.04 -0.50
N PHE A 409 17.75 0.73 -0.40
CA PHE A 409 17.14 0.06 0.77
C PHE A 409 18.04 -1.08 1.29
N PRO A 410 19.05 -0.78 2.12
CA PRO A 410 20.04 -1.77 2.56
C PRO A 410 19.48 -2.97 3.34
N MET A 411 18.25 -2.88 3.85
CA MET A 411 17.60 -3.96 4.61
C MET A 411 16.86 -4.97 3.72
N ILE A 412 16.77 -4.73 2.41
CA ILE A 412 16.11 -5.63 1.47
C ILE A 412 17.14 -6.64 0.97
N GLU A 413 16.86 -7.91 1.22
CA GLU A 413 17.60 -9.03 0.63
C GLU A 413 16.84 -9.51 -0.61
N VAL A 414 17.52 -9.51 -1.75
CA VAL A 414 16.96 -9.86 -3.05
C VAL A 414 17.72 -11.05 -3.62
N LEU A 415 16.97 -12.07 -4.04
CA LEU A 415 17.52 -13.24 -4.72
C LEU A 415 17.01 -13.26 -6.17
N ALA A 416 17.96 -13.22 -7.11
CA ALA A 416 17.68 -13.34 -8.54
C ALA A 416 17.56 -14.82 -8.93
N ARG A 417 16.43 -15.19 -9.53
CA ARG A 417 16.05 -16.57 -9.84
C ARG A 417 15.56 -16.72 -11.26
N VAL A 418 15.74 -17.92 -11.81
CA VAL A 418 15.15 -18.34 -13.09
C VAL A 418 14.21 -19.51 -12.81
N PRO A 419 12.91 -19.37 -13.09
CA PRO A 419 11.97 -20.48 -13.04
C PRO A 419 12.26 -21.49 -14.16
N LEU A 420 12.04 -22.77 -13.88
CA LEU A 420 12.02 -23.75 -14.95
C LEU A 420 10.71 -23.64 -15.74
N PRO A 421 10.75 -23.64 -17.08
CA PRO A 421 9.55 -23.52 -17.93
C PRO A 421 8.47 -24.56 -17.61
N ASP A 422 8.86 -25.82 -17.46
CA ASP A 422 7.93 -26.94 -17.26
C ASP A 422 7.71 -27.27 -15.77
N HIS A 423 8.52 -26.67 -14.89
CA HIS A 423 8.45 -26.84 -13.45
C HIS A 423 8.52 -25.48 -12.76
N PRO A 424 7.44 -24.67 -12.85
CA PRO A 424 7.41 -23.32 -12.31
C PRO A 424 7.37 -23.28 -10.78
N ASP A 425 7.59 -24.38 -10.06
CA ASP A 425 7.90 -24.36 -8.62
C ASP A 425 9.42 -24.41 -8.37
N ILE A 426 10.19 -24.92 -9.33
CA ILE A 426 11.64 -25.02 -9.25
C ILE A 426 12.24 -23.70 -9.73
N ARG A 427 13.16 -23.15 -8.92
CA ARG A 427 13.78 -21.83 -9.12
C ARG A 427 15.29 -21.96 -8.98
N LEU A 428 16.01 -21.76 -10.07
CA LEU A 428 17.46 -21.81 -10.11
C LEU A 428 18.06 -20.44 -9.79
N ASP A 429 19.22 -20.41 -9.16
CA ASP A 429 19.95 -19.18 -8.89
C ASP A 429 20.53 -18.60 -10.18
N TYR A 430 20.18 -17.35 -10.51
CA TYR A 430 20.59 -16.73 -11.78
C TYR A 430 22.11 -16.55 -11.86
N GLN A 431 22.73 -16.11 -10.76
CA GLN A 431 24.18 -15.88 -10.69
C GLN A 431 24.98 -17.18 -10.79
N HIS A 432 24.41 -18.30 -10.33
CA HIS A 432 24.98 -19.61 -10.55
C HIS A 432 24.96 -20.00 -12.03
N LEU A 433 23.83 -19.84 -12.71
CA LEU A 433 23.70 -20.16 -14.14
C LEU A 433 24.65 -19.33 -15.02
N LEU A 434 24.84 -18.05 -14.70
CA LEU A 434 25.82 -17.19 -15.38
C LEU A 434 27.25 -17.73 -15.25
N ARG A 435 27.67 -18.09 -14.03
CA ARG A 435 29.00 -18.67 -13.79
C ARG A 435 29.21 -20.00 -14.51
N MET A 436 28.18 -20.83 -14.58
CA MET A 436 28.24 -22.09 -15.34
C MET A 436 28.44 -21.84 -16.84
N GLU A 437 27.69 -20.90 -17.42
CA GLU A 437 27.85 -20.49 -18.82
C GLU A 437 29.27 -19.94 -19.08
N GLU A 438 29.80 -19.10 -18.19
CA GLU A 438 31.18 -18.57 -18.26
C GLU A 438 32.24 -19.68 -18.20
N ASN A 439 31.98 -20.73 -17.42
CA ASN A 439 32.85 -21.91 -17.34
C ASN A 439 32.71 -22.86 -18.54
N GLY A 440 31.81 -22.57 -19.49
CA GLY A 440 31.57 -23.39 -20.68
C GLY A 440 30.63 -24.58 -20.45
N GLU A 441 29.93 -24.64 -19.32
CA GLU A 441 28.91 -25.64 -19.06
C GLU A 441 27.66 -25.34 -19.90
N THR A 442 27.03 -26.37 -20.47
CA THR A 442 25.90 -26.21 -21.40
C THR A 442 24.58 -26.69 -20.83
N THR A 443 24.61 -27.48 -19.75
CA THR A 443 23.43 -28.13 -19.15
C THR A 443 23.51 -28.12 -17.62
N ILE A 444 22.36 -28.05 -16.97
CA ILE A 444 22.20 -28.23 -15.52
C ILE A 444 21.26 -29.39 -15.24
N HIS A 445 21.45 -30.09 -14.12
CA HIS A 445 20.55 -31.10 -13.59
C HIS A 445 19.88 -30.56 -12.31
N PRO A 446 18.69 -29.95 -12.41
CA PRO A 446 17.97 -29.46 -11.24
C PRO A 446 17.51 -30.63 -10.36
N GLU A 447 17.51 -30.42 -9.05
CA GLU A 447 16.91 -31.37 -8.12
C GLU A 447 15.41 -31.52 -8.41
N GLY A 448 14.93 -32.75 -8.54
CA GLY A 448 13.53 -33.05 -8.85
C GLY A 448 13.18 -33.08 -10.35
N VAL A 449 14.17 -32.92 -11.24
CA VAL A 449 14.00 -33.08 -12.69
C VAL A 449 14.96 -34.15 -13.19
N ASP A 450 14.42 -35.16 -13.87
CA ASP A 450 15.21 -36.30 -14.37
C ASP A 450 16.07 -35.93 -15.59
N GLU A 451 15.62 -34.96 -16.40
CA GLU A 451 16.28 -34.57 -17.65
C GLU A 451 17.20 -33.35 -17.48
N PRO A 452 18.39 -33.34 -18.12
CA PRO A 452 19.25 -32.16 -18.15
C PRO A 452 18.59 -31.01 -18.93
N ILE A 453 18.64 -29.83 -18.36
CA ILE A 453 18.10 -28.61 -18.98
C ILE A 453 19.25 -27.79 -19.53
N ARG A 454 19.11 -27.31 -20.77
CA ARG A 454 20.13 -26.46 -21.36
C ARG A 454 20.14 -25.07 -20.72
N ILE A 455 21.33 -24.61 -20.35
CA ILE A 455 21.52 -23.33 -19.66
C ILE A 455 21.17 -22.16 -20.59
N ASP A 456 21.46 -22.27 -21.89
CA ASP A 456 21.12 -21.24 -22.88
C ASP A 456 19.61 -21.05 -23.06
N HIS A 457 18.81 -22.10 -22.89
CA HIS A 457 17.35 -22.01 -22.90
C HIS A 457 16.82 -21.26 -21.67
N LEU A 458 17.50 -21.38 -20.52
CA LEU A 458 17.13 -20.66 -19.30
C LEU A 458 17.56 -19.19 -19.35
N LEU A 459 18.76 -18.90 -19.83
CA LEU A 459 19.34 -17.55 -19.84
C LEU A 459 18.91 -16.71 -21.04
N ASN A 460 18.63 -17.35 -22.17
CA ASN A 460 18.25 -16.69 -23.42
C ASN A 460 16.87 -17.14 -23.89
N GLY A 461 16.01 -17.64 -22.98
CA GLY A 461 14.60 -18.02 -23.14
C GLY A 461 14.31 -19.34 -23.89
N PHE A 462 13.15 -19.92 -23.56
CA PHE A 462 12.71 -21.27 -23.93
C PHE A 462 11.86 -21.25 -25.20
N ASP A 463 11.99 -22.26 -26.07
CA ASP A 463 11.05 -22.50 -27.19
C ASP A 463 10.09 -23.62 -26.76
N GLY A 464 8.96 -23.24 -26.16
CA GLY A 464 8.04 -24.15 -25.47
C GLY A 464 6.88 -24.69 -26.30
N SER A 465 6.92 -24.59 -27.63
CA SER A 465 5.73 -24.76 -28.49
C SER A 465 4.99 -26.09 -28.29
N ARG A 466 5.70 -27.22 -28.08
CA ARG A 466 5.05 -28.52 -27.83
C ARG A 466 4.54 -28.72 -26.41
N HIS A 467 5.17 -28.10 -25.42
CA HIS A 467 4.80 -28.26 -24.01
C HIS A 467 3.61 -27.36 -23.64
N PHE A 468 3.62 -26.11 -24.11
CA PHE A 468 2.53 -25.16 -23.92
C PHE A 468 1.23 -25.63 -24.56
N LEU A 469 1.27 -26.15 -25.79
CA LEU A 469 0.07 -26.69 -26.42
C LEU A 469 -0.48 -27.92 -25.68
N ARG A 470 0.38 -28.76 -25.07
CA ARG A 470 -0.08 -29.88 -24.21
C ARG A 470 -0.74 -29.39 -22.92
N GLN A 471 -0.20 -28.36 -22.29
CA GLN A 471 -0.78 -27.79 -21.08
C GLN A 471 -2.11 -27.07 -21.39
N ARG A 472 -2.15 -26.29 -22.48
CA ARG A 472 -3.36 -25.60 -22.93
C ARG A 472 -4.46 -26.59 -23.33
N ALA A 473 -4.11 -27.66 -24.02
CA ALA A 473 -5.05 -28.74 -24.32
C ALA A 473 -5.61 -29.37 -23.03
N GLY A 474 -4.75 -29.62 -22.03
CA GLY A 474 -5.17 -30.13 -20.72
C GLY A 474 -6.12 -29.19 -19.96
N GLU A 475 -5.85 -27.88 -19.96
CA GLU A 475 -6.72 -26.87 -19.34
C GLU A 475 -8.08 -26.75 -20.04
N LEU A 476 -8.07 -26.68 -21.38
CA LEU A 476 -9.29 -26.62 -22.19
C LEU A 476 -10.15 -27.88 -22.02
N GLN A 477 -9.51 -29.04 -21.90
CA GLN A 477 -10.21 -30.30 -21.64
C GLN A 477 -10.84 -30.34 -20.25
N GLN A 478 -10.16 -29.85 -19.23
CA GLN A 478 -10.72 -29.72 -17.88
C GLN A 478 -11.89 -28.73 -17.84
N GLN A 479 -11.76 -27.58 -18.52
CA GLN A 479 -12.84 -26.59 -18.63
C GLN A 479 -14.06 -27.15 -19.39
N PHE A 480 -13.82 -27.90 -20.46
CA PHE A 480 -14.87 -28.57 -21.21
C PHE A 480 -15.64 -29.58 -20.35
N GLU A 481 -14.94 -30.38 -19.54
CA GLU A 481 -15.56 -31.33 -18.62
C GLU A 481 -16.37 -30.64 -17.52
N ASP A 482 -15.84 -29.57 -16.93
CA ASP A 482 -16.52 -28.81 -15.88
C ASP A 482 -17.79 -28.13 -16.40
N ILE A 483 -17.74 -27.58 -17.62
CA ILE A 483 -18.90 -26.91 -18.22
C ILE A 483 -19.94 -27.91 -18.71
N THR A 484 -19.52 -29.08 -19.19
CA THR A 484 -20.42 -30.17 -19.56
C THR A 484 -21.18 -30.66 -18.33
N ARG A 485 -20.50 -30.87 -17.20
CA ARG A 485 -21.14 -31.20 -15.91
C ARG A 485 -22.12 -30.11 -15.46
N ARG A 486 -21.81 -28.84 -15.71
CA ARG A 486 -22.69 -27.71 -15.38
C ARG A 486 -23.94 -27.66 -16.28
N VAL A 487 -23.81 -27.87 -17.58
CA VAL A 487 -24.93 -27.98 -18.53
C VAL A 487 -25.87 -29.14 -18.12
N GLU A 488 -25.31 -30.30 -17.78
CA GLU A 488 -26.09 -31.44 -17.27
C GLU A 488 -26.85 -31.09 -15.99
N SER A 489 -26.21 -30.33 -15.08
CA SER A 489 -26.85 -29.87 -13.84
C SER A 489 -28.04 -28.94 -14.10
N PHE A 490 -27.96 -28.08 -15.13
CA PHE A 490 -29.06 -27.21 -15.53
C PHE A 490 -30.20 -28.00 -16.18
N TRP A 491 -29.91 -28.97 -17.04
CA TRP A 491 -30.94 -29.86 -17.60
C TRP A 491 -31.66 -30.68 -16.51
N LEU A 492 -30.93 -31.13 -15.49
CA LEU A 492 -31.49 -31.78 -14.31
C LEU A 492 -32.40 -30.85 -13.49
N ALA A 493 -32.04 -29.57 -13.36
CA ALA A 493 -32.87 -28.56 -12.71
C ALA A 493 -34.14 -28.27 -13.53
N TYR A 494 -34.00 -28.11 -14.85
CA TYR A 494 -35.09 -27.90 -15.79
C TYR A 494 -36.15 -29.01 -15.72
N ALA A 495 -35.72 -30.28 -15.71
CA ALA A 495 -36.64 -31.43 -15.63
C ALA A 495 -37.47 -31.48 -14.33
N LYS A 496 -36.94 -30.91 -13.24
CA LYS A 496 -37.56 -30.91 -11.90
C LYS A 496 -38.43 -29.67 -11.65
N GLU A 497 -38.24 -28.61 -12.41
CA GLU A 497 -38.95 -27.35 -12.22
C GLU A 497 -40.37 -27.41 -12.83
N ARG A 498 -41.30 -26.66 -12.24
CA ARG A 498 -42.71 -26.59 -12.65
C ARG A 498 -43.21 -25.15 -12.80
N ASP A 499 -42.42 -24.17 -12.35
CA ASP A 499 -42.70 -22.75 -12.52
C ASP A 499 -42.24 -22.25 -13.89
N ALA A 500 -43.15 -21.66 -14.67
CA ALA A 500 -42.89 -21.21 -16.03
C ALA A 500 -41.86 -20.07 -16.12
N GLN A 501 -41.78 -19.20 -15.10
CA GLN A 501 -40.83 -18.10 -15.09
C GLN A 501 -39.42 -18.61 -14.80
N LYS A 502 -39.29 -19.58 -13.88
CA LYS A 502 -38.00 -20.24 -13.60
C LYS A 502 -37.52 -21.13 -14.75
N LEU A 503 -38.43 -21.78 -15.47
CA LEU A 503 -38.07 -22.56 -16.66
C LEU A 503 -37.41 -21.68 -17.73
N ALA A 504 -37.93 -20.46 -17.96
CA ALA A 504 -37.33 -19.52 -18.90
C ALA A 504 -35.94 -18.99 -18.44
N GLU A 505 -35.75 -18.81 -17.13
CA GLU A 505 -34.44 -18.47 -16.55
C GLU A 505 -33.43 -19.61 -16.77
N ILE A 506 -33.82 -20.86 -16.49
CA ILE A 506 -32.96 -22.03 -16.69
C ILE A 506 -32.66 -22.25 -18.18
N GLU A 507 -33.61 -22.04 -19.09
CA GLU A 507 -33.36 -22.10 -20.54
C GLU A 507 -32.29 -21.09 -20.99
N THR A 508 -32.29 -19.89 -20.41
CA THR A 508 -31.29 -18.86 -20.69
C THR A 508 -29.91 -19.28 -20.15
N GLU A 509 -29.86 -19.88 -18.97
CA GLU A 509 -28.61 -20.42 -18.40
C GLU A 509 -28.06 -21.60 -19.19
N ILE A 510 -28.92 -22.49 -19.68
CA ILE A 510 -28.55 -23.61 -20.57
C ILE A 510 -27.95 -23.07 -21.86
N ALA A 511 -28.64 -22.15 -22.54
CA ALA A 511 -28.18 -21.58 -23.80
C ALA A 511 -26.82 -20.87 -23.63
N GLY A 512 -26.62 -20.15 -22.53
CA GLY A 512 -25.33 -19.51 -22.22
C GLY A 512 -24.21 -20.50 -21.93
N ALA A 513 -24.51 -21.59 -21.22
CA ALA A 513 -23.53 -22.63 -20.90
C ALA A 513 -23.18 -23.51 -22.11
N GLU A 514 -24.14 -23.80 -22.99
CA GLU A 514 -23.91 -24.53 -24.25
C GLU A 514 -23.06 -23.71 -25.23
N ALA A 515 -23.33 -22.40 -25.37
CA ALA A 515 -22.49 -21.52 -26.18
C ALA A 515 -21.04 -21.46 -25.67
N ASN A 516 -20.84 -21.46 -24.35
CA ASN A 516 -19.51 -21.49 -23.75
C ASN A 516 -18.81 -22.86 -23.97
N ARG A 517 -19.55 -23.96 -23.86
CA ARG A 517 -19.04 -25.31 -24.15
C ARG A 517 -18.55 -25.44 -25.58
N ASP A 518 -19.33 -24.95 -26.55
CA ASP A 518 -18.99 -25.06 -27.97
C ASP A 518 -17.78 -24.17 -28.33
N ALA A 519 -17.62 -23.01 -27.68
CA ALA A 519 -16.44 -22.17 -27.82
C ALA A 519 -15.16 -22.87 -27.31
N ILE A 520 -15.22 -23.49 -26.12
CA ILE A 520 -14.09 -24.24 -25.55
C ILE A 520 -13.72 -25.43 -26.44
N LEU A 521 -14.72 -26.13 -27.00
CA LEU A 521 -14.49 -27.26 -27.91
C LEU A 521 -13.78 -26.85 -29.19
N GLY A 522 -14.14 -25.70 -29.77
CA GLY A 522 -13.47 -25.14 -30.95
C GLY A 522 -11.99 -24.84 -30.67
N GLU A 523 -11.71 -24.19 -29.55
CA GLU A 523 -10.34 -23.86 -29.14
C GLU A 523 -9.50 -25.11 -28.83
N LEU A 524 -10.10 -26.14 -28.23
CA LEU A 524 -9.43 -27.43 -27.98
C LEU A 524 -9.03 -28.11 -29.30
N GLN A 525 -9.93 -28.14 -30.29
CA GLN A 525 -9.65 -28.74 -31.59
C GLN A 525 -8.56 -27.99 -32.37
N GLU A 526 -8.52 -26.67 -32.30
CA GLU A 526 -7.43 -25.88 -32.90
C GLU A 526 -6.09 -26.19 -32.23
N THR A 527 -6.06 -26.25 -30.89
CA THR A 527 -4.86 -26.56 -30.10
C THR A 527 -4.33 -27.98 -30.39
N GLU A 528 -5.22 -28.98 -30.52
CA GLU A 528 -4.86 -30.36 -30.87
C GLU A 528 -4.36 -30.49 -32.32
N ASN A 529 -4.96 -29.77 -33.26
CA ASN A 529 -4.50 -29.74 -34.65
C ASN A 529 -3.11 -29.10 -34.78
N GLU A 530 -2.83 -28.07 -33.99
CA GLU A 530 -1.51 -27.44 -33.92
C GLU A 530 -0.47 -28.41 -33.32
N LEU A 531 -0.82 -29.17 -32.28
CA LEU A 531 0.00 -30.26 -31.73
C LEU A 531 0.35 -31.34 -32.76
N LEU A 532 -0.59 -31.70 -33.63
CA LEU A 532 -0.39 -32.70 -34.68
C LEU A 532 0.46 -32.19 -35.85
N SER A 533 0.51 -30.87 -36.04
CA SER A 533 1.24 -30.22 -37.13
C SER A 533 2.74 -30.02 -36.85
N ILE A 534 3.14 -30.06 -35.57
CA ILE A 534 4.51 -29.86 -35.07
C ILE A 534 5.19 -31.20 -34.79
#